data_AF-A0A8X8BJ02-F1
#
_entry.id   AF-A0A8X8BJ02-F1
#
_cell.length_a   1.000
_cell.length_b   1.000
_cell.length_c   1.000
_cell.angle_alpha   90.00
_cell.angle_beta   90.00
_cell.angle_gamma   90.00
#
_symmetry.space_group_name_H-M   'P 1'
#
loop_
_entity.id
_entity.type
_entity.pdbx_description
1 polymer ?
#
loop_
_entity_poly.entity_id
_entity_poly.type
_entity_poly.pdbx_seq_one_letter_code
_entity_poly.pdbx_strand_id
1 'polypeptide(L)'
;MGFDPESFAIVFTEDYKAKALAAESGQQTFGTVQKFFDTVLKSCSDLSFNKEKMLKEFLFRDHEITQLVKSGVLTVRDAGSWWLAIPNSGRFAKYLIQGRKAVLGMIKKTKYNEVLRRDLEGRKMTSQVKLGIHYHIHDLIGAELVDW
;
A
#
# COMPACT_ATOMS: atom_id res chain seq x y z
N MET A 1 -7.94 -0.85 11.59
CA MET A 1 -6.54 -0.40 11.39
C MET A 1 -6.38 0.82 12.27
N GLY A 2 -5.22 1.07 12.89
CA GLY A 2 -5.03 2.19 13.82
C GLY A 2 -4.95 3.56 13.13
N PHE A 3 -5.83 3.80 12.15
CA PHE A 3 -6.01 5.06 11.46
C PHE A 3 -7.45 5.47 11.68
N ASP A 4 -7.66 6.72 12.07
CA ASP A 4 -8.96 7.36 12.11
C ASP A 4 -9.58 7.30 10.71
N PRO A 5 -10.85 6.87 10.53
CA PRO A 5 -11.55 6.88 9.25
C PRO A 5 -11.50 8.22 8.51
N GLU A 6 -11.27 9.33 9.22
CA GLU A 6 -11.14 10.68 8.64
C GLU A 6 -9.69 11.08 8.31
N SER A 7 -8.73 10.15 8.43
CA SER A 7 -7.35 10.40 8.02
C SER A 7 -7.20 10.33 6.50
N PHE A 8 -6.73 11.44 5.91
CA PHE A 8 -6.39 11.51 4.49
C PHE A 8 -4.88 11.64 4.29
N ALA A 9 -4.38 11.05 3.21
CA ALA A 9 -3.00 11.22 2.77
C ALA A 9 -2.97 12.03 1.47
N ILE A 10 -2.04 12.98 1.39
CA ILE A 10 -1.79 13.77 0.19
C ILE A 10 -0.50 13.26 -0.43
N VAL A 11 -0.52 13.02 -1.75
CA VAL A 11 0.67 12.66 -2.51
C VAL A 11 0.75 13.56 -3.74
N PHE A 12 1.96 13.99 -4.09
CA PHE A 12 2.16 14.70 -5.34
C PHE A 12 1.93 13.73 -6.50
N THR A 13 1.15 14.17 -7.50
CA THR A 13 0.85 13.38 -8.69
C THR A 13 2.12 12.90 -9.38
N GLU A 14 3.16 13.74 -9.41
CA GLU A 14 4.44 13.44 -10.05
C GLU A 14 5.24 12.37 -9.27
N ASP A 15 5.24 12.44 -7.94
CA ASP A 15 5.85 11.39 -7.10
C ASP A 15 5.10 10.07 -7.25
N TYR A 16 3.77 10.12 -7.29
CA TYR A 16 2.93 8.95 -7.51
C TYR A 16 3.25 8.29 -8.85
N LYS A 17 3.27 9.06 -9.95
CA LYS A 17 3.60 8.55 -11.30
C LYS A 17 5.01 7.96 -11.33
N ALA A 18 6.01 8.68 -10.81
CA ALA A 18 7.39 8.22 -10.79
C ALA A 18 7.55 6.90 -10.03
N LYS A 19 6.93 6.78 -8.85
CA LYS A 19 6.98 5.55 -8.05
C LYS A 19 6.22 4.40 -8.68
N ALA A 20 5.04 4.65 -9.24
CA ALA A 20 4.24 3.62 -9.91
C ALA A 20 4.96 3.09 -11.17
N LEU A 21 5.53 3.96 -12.01
CA LEU A 21 6.29 3.56 -13.18
C LEU A 21 7.58 2.81 -12.80
N ALA A 22 8.29 3.26 -11.77
CA ALA A 22 9.47 2.57 -11.26
C ALA A 22 9.14 1.15 -10.76
N ALA A 23 8.00 0.96 -10.10
CA ALA A 23 7.54 -0.35 -9.62
C ALA A 23 7.20 -1.31 -10.77
N GLU A 24 6.78 -0.77 -11.92
CA GLU A 24 6.40 -1.52 -13.11
C GLU A 24 7.53 -1.69 -14.12
N SER A 25 8.73 -1.15 -13.85
CA SER A 25 9.89 -1.28 -14.73
C SER A 25 10.22 -2.76 -14.96
N GLY A 26 10.24 -3.18 -16.23
CA GLY A 26 10.47 -4.58 -16.64
C GLY A 26 9.24 -5.49 -16.53
N GLN A 27 8.08 -4.98 -16.10
CA GLN A 27 6.82 -5.73 -16.10
C GLN A 27 6.07 -5.58 -17.43
N GLN A 28 5.30 -6.59 -17.81
CA GLN A 28 4.44 -6.56 -19.00
C GLN A 28 3.34 -5.48 -18.93
N THR A 29 3.03 -5.03 -17.72
CA THR A 29 1.99 -4.04 -17.38
C THR A 29 2.47 -2.60 -17.57
N PHE A 30 3.77 -2.36 -17.75
CA PHE A 30 4.39 -1.02 -17.84
C PHE A 30 3.71 -0.12 -18.88
N GLY A 31 3.57 -0.58 -20.12
CA GLY A 31 3.02 0.24 -21.21
C GLY A 31 1.58 0.68 -20.94
N THR A 32 0.79 -0.19 -20.32
CA THR A 32 -0.61 0.09 -19.96
C THR A 32 -0.70 1.09 -18.81
N VAL A 33 0.17 0.96 -17.81
CA VAL A 33 0.27 1.92 -16.70
C VAL A 33 0.71 3.29 -17.19
N GLN A 34 1.69 3.34 -18.09
CA GLN A 34 2.15 4.58 -18.73
C GLN A 34 1.01 5.25 -19.52
N LYS A 35 0.32 4.50 -20.38
CA LYS A 35 -0.88 4.98 -21.10
C LYS A 35 -1.93 5.54 -20.15
N PHE A 36 -2.19 4.88 -19.02
CA PHE A 36 -3.15 5.37 -18.03
C PHE A 36 -2.76 6.71 -17.44
N PHE A 37 -1.48 6.91 -17.08
CA PHE A 37 -1.03 8.20 -16.56
C PHE A 37 -1.00 9.31 -17.61
N ASP A 38 -0.71 8.97 -18.86
CA ASP A 38 -0.68 9.94 -19.96
C ASP A 38 -2.08 10.34 -20.43
N THR A 39 -3.06 9.44 -20.37
CA THR A 39 -4.43 9.71 -20.82
C THR A 39 -5.32 10.16 -19.66
N VAL A 40 -5.44 9.36 -18.61
CA VAL A 40 -6.46 9.55 -17.57
C VAL A 40 -6.04 10.60 -16.57
N LEU A 41 -4.86 10.45 -15.95
CA LEU A 41 -4.40 11.40 -14.92
C LEU A 41 -4.05 12.79 -15.45
N LYS A 42 -3.82 12.95 -16.76
CA LYS A 42 -3.70 14.27 -17.38
C LYS A 42 -5.07 14.92 -17.64
N SER A 43 -6.11 14.12 -17.88
CA SER A 43 -7.41 14.60 -18.33
C SER A 43 -8.40 14.85 -17.20
N CYS A 44 -8.29 14.14 -16.07
CA CYS A 44 -9.14 14.41 -14.90
C CYS A 44 -8.45 14.05 -13.57
N SER A 45 -8.92 14.70 -12.49
CA SER A 45 -8.54 14.42 -11.10
C SER A 45 -9.48 13.44 -10.41
N ASP A 46 -10.24 12.66 -11.19
CA ASP A 46 -11.17 11.67 -10.64
C ASP A 46 -10.39 10.55 -9.93
N LEU A 47 -10.90 10.13 -8.76
CA LEU A 47 -10.34 8.98 -8.03
C LEU A 47 -11.08 7.67 -8.31
N SER A 48 -12.30 7.73 -8.86
CA SER A 48 -13.05 6.54 -9.31
C SER A 48 -13.27 6.54 -10.80
N PHE A 49 -13.22 5.34 -11.37
CA PHE A 49 -13.47 5.09 -12.78
C PHE A 49 -14.49 3.97 -12.92
N ASN A 50 -15.51 4.19 -13.76
CA ASN A 50 -16.46 3.16 -14.12
C ASN A 50 -16.13 2.57 -15.50
N LYS A 51 -16.73 1.42 -15.81
CA LYS A 51 -16.49 0.69 -17.05
C LYS A 51 -16.81 1.52 -18.28
N GLU A 52 -17.87 2.32 -18.24
CA GLU A 52 -18.26 3.15 -19.37
C GLU A 52 -17.21 4.21 -19.70
N LYS A 53 -16.75 4.99 -18.71
CA LYS A 53 -15.67 5.97 -18.89
C LYS A 53 -14.39 5.29 -19.38
N MET A 54 -13.99 4.18 -18.76
CA MET A 54 -12.75 3.48 -19.14
C MET A 54 -12.79 2.99 -20.61
N LEU A 55 -13.91 2.44 -21.07
CA LEU A 55 -14.02 1.89 -22.42
C LEU A 55 -14.33 2.93 -23.49
N LYS A 56 -15.26 3.86 -23.23
CA LYS A 56 -15.76 4.80 -24.24
C LYS A 56 -14.98 6.12 -24.29
N GLU A 57 -14.59 6.65 -23.14
CA GLU A 57 -13.95 7.96 -23.04
C GLU A 57 -12.42 7.80 -23.10
N PHE A 58 -11.87 6.92 -22.26
CA PHE A 58 -10.41 6.73 -22.17
C PHE A 58 -9.87 5.64 -23.12
N LEU A 59 -10.75 4.94 -23.85
CA LEU A 59 -10.40 3.96 -24.88
C LEU A 59 -9.44 2.85 -24.37
N PHE A 60 -9.67 2.39 -23.14
CA PHE A 60 -9.03 1.18 -22.61
C PHE A 60 -9.81 -0.06 -23.04
N ARG A 61 -9.10 -1.18 -23.24
CA ARG A 61 -9.71 -2.50 -23.43
C ARG A 61 -9.79 -3.24 -22.09
N ASP A 62 -10.69 -4.22 -21.97
CA ASP A 62 -10.89 -4.97 -20.72
C ASP A 62 -9.58 -5.63 -20.20
N HIS A 63 -8.71 -6.11 -21.10
CA HIS A 63 -7.41 -6.67 -20.68
C HIS A 63 -6.44 -5.60 -20.15
N GLU A 64 -6.49 -4.37 -20.68
CA GLU A 64 -5.68 -3.25 -20.18
C GLU A 64 -6.18 -2.84 -18.79
N ILE A 65 -7.50 -2.83 -18.56
CA ILE A 65 -8.07 -2.59 -17.22
C ILE A 65 -7.62 -3.68 -16.24
N THR A 66 -7.60 -4.94 -16.67
CA THR A 66 -7.11 -6.06 -15.85
C THR A 66 -5.62 -5.90 -15.52
N GLN A 67 -4.82 -5.42 -16.47
CA GLN A 67 -3.41 -5.09 -16.25
C GLN A 67 -3.23 -3.96 -15.23
N LEU A 68 -4.07 -2.91 -15.29
CA LEU A 68 -4.05 -1.83 -14.30
C LEU A 68 -4.40 -2.33 -12.89
N VAL A 69 -5.38 -3.23 -12.77
CA VAL A 69 -5.69 -3.89 -11.49
C VAL A 69 -4.52 -4.74 -11.01
N LYS A 70 -3.89 -5.51 -11.91
CA LYS A 70 -2.73 -6.36 -11.59
C LYS A 70 -1.51 -5.55 -11.12
N SER A 71 -1.27 -4.37 -11.71
CA SER A 71 -0.21 -3.44 -11.30
C SER A 71 -0.50 -2.75 -9.95
N GLY A 72 -1.75 -2.79 -9.49
CA GLY A 72 -2.18 -2.11 -8.26
C GLY A 72 -2.38 -0.60 -8.41
N VAL A 73 -2.35 -0.07 -9.64
CA VAL A 73 -2.77 1.31 -9.95
C VAL A 73 -4.28 1.46 -9.82
N LEU A 74 -5.04 0.41 -10.13
CA LEU A 74 -6.48 0.33 -9.86
C LEU A 74 -6.79 -0.75 -8.83
N THR A 75 -7.80 -0.51 -8.00
CA THR A 75 -8.42 -1.53 -7.14
C THR A 75 -9.91 -1.63 -7.43
N VAL A 76 -10.45 -2.84 -7.40
CA VAL A 76 -11.89 -3.07 -7.63
C VAL A 76 -12.69 -2.45 -6.48
N ARG A 77 -13.69 -1.65 -6.83
CA ARG A 77 -14.72 -1.17 -5.89
C ARG A 77 -15.95 -2.05 -5.98
N ASP A 78 -16.54 -2.12 -7.16
CA ASP A 78 -17.75 -2.87 -7.50
C ASP A 78 -17.61 -3.48 -8.89
N ALA A 79 -18.60 -4.26 -9.32
CA ALA A 79 -18.66 -4.77 -10.69
C ALA A 79 -18.59 -3.62 -11.72
N GLY A 80 -17.49 -3.56 -12.46
CA GLY A 80 -17.27 -2.51 -13.46
C GLY A 80 -16.92 -1.14 -12.88
N SER A 81 -16.44 -1.07 -11.63
CA SER A 81 -15.96 0.17 -11.03
C SER A 81 -14.66 -0.03 -10.26
N TRP A 82 -13.75 0.93 -10.36
CA TRP A 82 -12.43 0.88 -9.75
C TRP A 82 -12.06 2.20 -9.07
N TRP A 83 -11.28 2.12 -8.00
CA TRP A 83 -10.59 3.26 -7.41
C TRP A 83 -9.15 3.34 -7.92
N LEU A 84 -8.64 4.56 -8.05
CA LEU A 84 -7.21 4.81 -8.08
C LEU A 84 -6.60 4.31 -6.77
N ALA A 85 -5.53 3.54 -6.87
CA ALA A 85 -4.87 2.93 -5.73
C ALA A 85 -3.37 3.23 -5.74
N ILE A 86 -2.76 3.09 -4.56
CA ILE A 86 -1.31 3.14 -4.41
C ILE A 86 -0.76 1.73 -4.69
N PRO A 87 0.11 1.55 -5.71
CA PRO A 87 0.73 0.27 -5.98
C PRO A 87 1.43 -0.30 -4.73
N ASN A 88 1.34 -1.62 -4.54
CA ASN A 88 1.89 -2.34 -3.38
C ASN A 88 1.28 -1.98 -2.00
N SER A 89 0.29 -1.11 -1.89
CA SER A 89 -0.37 -0.76 -0.62
C SER A 89 -0.86 -1.99 0.16
N GLY A 90 -1.47 -2.97 -0.52
CA GLY A 90 -1.90 -4.23 0.10
C GLY A 90 -0.74 -5.08 0.63
N ARG A 91 0.40 -5.12 -0.08
CA ARG A 91 1.62 -5.82 0.40
C ARG A 91 2.19 -5.13 1.63
N PHE A 92 2.24 -3.80 1.60
CA PHE A 92 2.67 -3.01 2.75
C PHE A 92 1.78 -3.26 3.96
N ALA A 93 0.45 -3.17 3.82
CA ALA A 93 -0.49 -3.42 4.91
C ALA A 93 -0.33 -4.83 5.50
N LYS A 94 -0.11 -5.83 4.64
CA LYS A 94 0.20 -7.20 5.07
C LYS A 94 1.48 -7.26 5.91
N TYR A 95 2.58 -6.66 5.43
CA TYR A 95 3.86 -6.65 6.16
C TYR A 95 3.77 -5.87 7.48
N LEU A 96 3.03 -4.77 7.49
CA LEU A 96 2.74 -3.99 8.68
C LEU A 96 2.07 -4.84 9.76
N ILE A 97 0.96 -5.50 9.42
CA ILE A 97 0.20 -6.35 10.33
C ILE A 97 1.04 -7.54 10.82
N GLN A 98 1.79 -8.18 9.92
CA GLN A 98 2.65 -9.31 10.28
C GLN A 98 3.74 -8.91 11.27
N GLY A 99 4.39 -7.77 11.04
CA GLY A 99 5.41 -7.26 11.95
C GLY A 99 4.86 -6.80 13.30
N ARG A 100 3.71 -6.11 13.33
CA ARG A 100 3.01 -5.77 14.59
C ARG A 100 2.76 -7.01 15.43
N LYS A 101 2.18 -8.06 14.83
CA LYS A 101 1.92 -9.33 15.52
C LYS A 101 3.20 -9.98 16.03
N ALA A 102 4.28 -9.94 15.26
CA ALA A 102 5.56 -10.51 15.66
C ALA A 102 6.15 -9.77 16.88
N VAL A 103 6.22 -8.44 16.83
CA VAL A 103 6.80 -7.63 17.92
C VAL A 103 5.94 -7.69 19.19
N LEU A 104 4.62 -7.55 19.07
CA LEU A 104 3.71 -7.74 20.21
C LEU A 104 3.82 -9.14 20.80
N GLY A 105 3.96 -10.16 19.95
CA GLY A 105 4.18 -11.54 20.38
C GLY A 105 5.50 -11.72 21.14
N MET A 106 6.55 -10.96 20.80
CA MET A 106 7.82 -10.97 21.54
C MET A 106 7.70 -10.33 22.92
N ILE A 107 6.92 -9.25 23.04
CA ILE A 107 6.64 -8.55 24.30
C ILE A 107 5.80 -9.44 25.22
N LYS A 108 4.70 -10.00 24.71
CA LYS A 108 3.77 -10.88 25.45
C LYS A 108 4.38 -12.21 25.92
N LYS A 109 5.55 -12.60 25.41
CA LYS A 109 6.29 -13.80 25.84
C LYS A 109 7.26 -13.52 26.98
N THR A 110 7.47 -12.26 27.36
CA THR A 110 8.29 -11.92 28.52
C THR A 110 7.51 -12.17 29.81
N LYS A 111 8.23 -12.33 30.93
CA LYS A 111 7.63 -12.68 32.23
C LYS A 111 6.56 -11.68 32.68
N TYR A 112 6.74 -10.40 32.38
CA TYR A 112 5.87 -9.31 32.82
C TYR A 112 5.12 -8.63 31.67
N ASN A 113 5.17 -9.19 30.46
CA ASN A 113 4.68 -8.52 29.24
C ASN A 113 5.32 -7.15 28.98
N GLU A 114 6.56 -6.98 29.45
CA GLU A 114 7.34 -5.75 29.37
C GLU A 114 8.77 -6.09 28.94
N VAL A 115 9.40 -5.18 28.22
CA VAL A 115 10.76 -5.35 27.72
C VAL A 115 11.43 -3.99 27.56
N LEU A 116 12.71 -3.91 27.93
CA LEU A 116 13.50 -2.71 27.64
C LEU A 116 13.60 -2.52 26.13
N ARG A 117 13.39 -1.29 25.68
CA ARG A 117 13.44 -0.95 24.25
C ARG A 117 14.75 -1.40 23.59
N ARG A 118 15.90 -1.17 24.24
CA ARG A 118 17.22 -1.60 23.75
C ARG A 118 17.31 -3.11 23.54
N ASP A 119 16.75 -3.88 24.48
CA ASP A 119 16.75 -5.34 24.40
C ASP A 119 15.82 -5.83 23.29
N LEU A 120 14.68 -5.16 23.11
CA LEU A 120 13.74 -5.47 22.03
C LEU A 120 14.38 -5.18 20.67
N GLU A 121 15.00 -4.01 20.49
CA GLU A 121 15.71 -3.59 19.27
C GLU A 121 16.85 -4.55 18.89
N GLY A 122 17.50 -5.17 19.87
CA GLY A 122 18.53 -6.19 19.65
C GLY A 122 18.00 -7.57 19.21
N ARG A 123 16.68 -7.82 19.23
CA ARG A 123 16.13 -9.13 18.87
C ARG A 123 16.13 -9.36 17.37
N LYS A 124 16.47 -10.59 16.98
CA LYS A 124 16.42 -11.03 15.58
C LYS A 124 14.96 -11.20 15.13
N MET A 125 14.59 -10.48 14.07
CA MET A 125 13.31 -10.68 13.39
C MET A 125 13.32 -11.93 12.51
N THR A 126 12.15 -12.56 12.35
CA THR A 126 11.99 -13.61 11.33
C THR A 126 12.05 -13.01 9.94
N SER A 127 12.48 -13.79 8.95
CA SER A 127 12.56 -13.36 7.53
C SER A 127 11.21 -12.96 6.92
N GLN A 128 10.11 -13.28 7.61
CA GLN A 128 8.75 -12.91 7.24
C GLN A 128 8.43 -11.44 7.53
N VAL A 129 9.14 -10.80 8.46
CA VAL A 129 8.94 -9.38 8.79
C VAL A 129 9.83 -8.51 7.91
N LYS A 130 9.20 -7.73 7.02
CA LYS A 130 9.89 -7.03 5.93
C LYS A 130 10.29 -5.59 6.23
N LEU A 131 9.65 -4.91 7.19
CA LEU A 131 9.88 -3.49 7.47
C LEU A 131 10.95 -3.25 8.57
N GLY A 132 11.48 -4.32 9.17
CA GLY A 132 12.49 -4.25 10.22
C GLY A 132 11.92 -3.93 11.61
N ILE A 133 12.69 -4.22 12.66
CA ILE A 133 12.20 -4.14 14.05
C ILE A 133 11.93 -2.70 14.50
N HIS A 134 12.81 -1.76 14.16
CA HIS A 134 12.67 -0.36 14.55
C HIS A 134 11.39 0.25 13.98
N TYR A 135 11.07 -0.04 12.72
CA TYR A 135 9.82 0.41 12.11
C TYR A 135 8.61 -0.04 12.93
N HIS A 136 8.55 -1.32 13.29
CA HIS A 136 7.42 -1.85 14.04
C HIS A 136 7.35 -1.35 15.48
N ILE A 137 8.49 -1.10 16.15
CA ILE A 137 8.48 -0.47 17.48
C ILE A 137 7.86 0.93 17.39
N HIS A 138 8.33 1.76 16.45
CA HIS A 138 7.80 3.11 16.26
C HIS A 138 6.32 3.11 15.84
N ASP A 139 5.91 2.15 15.03
CA ASP A 139 4.52 1.97 14.60
C ASP A 139 3.60 1.49 15.75
N LEU A 140 4.08 0.63 16.66
CA LEU A 140 3.31 0.23 17.84
C LEU A 140 3.11 1.40 18.82
N ILE A 141 4.16 2.20 19.01
CA ILE A 141 4.11 3.46 19.77
C ILE A 141 3.11 4.41 19.11
N GLY A 142 3.30 4.75 17.83
CA GLY A 142 2.41 5.67 17.13
C GLY A 142 0.95 5.20 17.03
N ALA A 143 0.69 3.90 17.16
CA ALA A 143 -0.65 3.32 17.18
C ALA A 143 -1.22 3.10 18.60
N GLU A 144 -0.51 3.55 19.65
CA GLU A 144 -0.92 3.42 21.06
C GLU A 144 -1.22 1.96 21.47
N LEU A 145 -0.46 1.01 20.91
CA LEU A 145 -0.62 -0.43 21.17
C LEU A 145 0.26 -0.94 22.31
N VAL A 146 1.14 -0.07 22.83
CA VAL A 146 2.06 -0.32 23.94
C VAL A 146 2.24 0.99 24.71
N ASP A 147 2.47 0.89 26.01
CA ASP A 147 2.92 2.02 26.83
C ASP A 147 4.44 2.18 26.67
N TRP A 148 4.96 3.43 26.66
CA TRP A 148 6.38 3.72 26.41
C TRP A 148 6.99 4.75 27.36
#